data_AF-A0A939JSH0-F1
#
_entry.id   AF-A0A939JSH0-F1
#
_cell.length_a   1.000
_cell.length_b   1.000
_cell.length_c   1.000
_cell.angle_alpha   90.00
_cell.angle_beta   90.00
_cell.angle_gamma   90.00
#
_symmetry.space_group_name_H-M   'P 1'
#
loop_
_entity.id
_entity.type
_entity.pdbx_description
1 polymer ?
#
loop_
_entity_poly.entity_id
_entity_poly.type
_entity_poly.pdbx_seq_one_letter_code
_entity_poly.pdbx_strand_id
1 'polypeptide(L)'
;MEREKSPHRKRAVLGPNAVRVPRREGQDRIKAPCAFFGSGVVGVRSAGRVLFEDREAQQVLCVIEENGAEGEERRHGVRDGQGQDIGVIRRIPPSRRLLRHTWRIQQPDQPEIVGRNKWAAIPPKDAAARAAGKFLGGLVESALFGGDDDGQVRDRTLLWMAGEEQVMQSVGQDFQIKAGWLDRRLAFAVAALGDR
;
A
#
# COMPACT_ATOMS: atom_id res chain seq x y z
N MET A 1 6.43 22.00 4.44
CA MET A 1 5.25 21.24 3.95
C MET A 1 5.42 20.98 2.47
N GLU A 2 5.01 19.79 2.00
CA GLU A 2 5.02 19.49 0.58
C GLU A 2 3.89 20.22 -0.15
N ARG A 3 4.21 20.83 -1.29
CA ARG A 3 3.25 21.58 -2.11
C ARG A 3 3.48 21.26 -3.57
N GLU A 4 2.41 20.84 -4.24
CA GLU A 4 2.40 20.56 -5.67
C GLU A 4 2.63 21.85 -6.46
N LYS A 5 2.97 21.71 -7.74
CA LYS A 5 3.04 22.87 -8.65
C LYS A 5 1.65 23.49 -8.76
N SER A 6 1.57 24.81 -8.73
CA SER A 6 0.34 25.57 -8.99
C SER A 6 0.61 26.65 -10.04
N PRO A 7 -0.42 27.28 -10.64
CA PRO A 7 -0.22 28.37 -11.60
C PRO A 7 0.69 29.50 -11.05
N HIS A 8 0.66 29.70 -9.73
CA HIS A 8 1.49 30.67 -9.02
C HIS A 8 2.81 30.08 -8.48
N ARG A 9 3.11 28.79 -8.70
CA ARG A 9 4.31 28.11 -8.19
C ARG A 9 4.87 27.07 -9.17
N LYS A 10 5.97 27.46 -9.83
CA LYS A 10 6.64 26.67 -10.89
C LYS A 10 7.41 25.42 -10.41
N ARG A 11 7.70 25.30 -9.11
CA ARG A 11 8.43 24.15 -8.52
C ARG A 11 7.67 23.55 -7.34
N ALA A 12 7.58 22.22 -7.32
CA ALA A 12 7.10 21.49 -6.16
C ALA A 12 8.11 21.64 -5.01
N VAL A 13 7.61 21.82 -3.80
CA VAL A 13 8.44 21.80 -2.59
C VAL A 13 8.33 20.41 -2.01
N LEU A 14 9.42 19.65 -1.95
CA LEU A 14 9.43 18.33 -1.31
C LEU A 14 9.61 18.51 0.20
N GLY A 15 8.73 17.89 0.98
CA GLY A 15 8.81 17.91 2.46
C GLY A 15 9.67 16.76 3.01
N PRO A 16 9.78 16.64 4.35
CA PRO A 16 10.42 15.48 4.99
C PRO A 16 9.73 14.17 4.57
N ASN A 17 10.47 13.05 4.60
CA ASN A 17 9.93 11.73 4.27
C ASN A 17 8.79 11.37 5.24
N ALA A 18 7.57 11.25 4.71
CA ALA A 18 6.36 11.10 5.50
C ALA A 18 5.25 10.48 4.66
N VAL A 19 4.35 9.74 5.31
CA VAL A 19 3.03 9.44 4.76
C VAL A 19 2.22 10.73 4.75
N ARG A 20 1.57 11.00 3.62
CA ARG A 20 0.82 12.23 3.40
C ARG A 20 -0.64 11.93 3.10
N VAL A 21 -1.50 12.80 3.59
CA VAL A 21 -2.94 12.76 3.31
C VAL A 21 -3.37 14.03 2.59
N PRO A 22 -4.27 13.93 1.58
CA PRO A 22 -4.88 15.10 0.98
C PRO A 22 -5.66 15.90 2.03
N ARG A 23 -5.38 17.20 2.12
CA ARG A 23 -6.11 18.16 2.97
C ARG A 23 -6.43 19.40 2.15
N ARG A 24 -7.55 20.05 2.44
CA ARG A 24 -7.86 21.39 1.91
C ARG A 24 -7.34 22.45 2.88
N GLU A 25 -6.59 23.42 2.35
CA GLU A 25 -6.14 24.62 3.06
C GLU A 25 -6.59 25.84 2.24
N GLY A 26 -7.71 26.46 2.63
CA GLY A 26 -8.37 27.48 1.81
C GLY A 26 -8.86 26.89 0.47
N GLN A 27 -8.45 27.51 -0.64
CA GLN A 27 -8.75 27.02 -2.00
C GLN A 27 -7.75 25.96 -2.49
N ASP A 28 -6.62 25.77 -1.80
CA ASP A 28 -5.56 24.86 -2.23
C ASP A 28 -5.78 23.43 -1.71
N ARG A 29 -5.42 22.45 -2.55
CA ARG A 29 -5.25 21.05 -2.13
C ARG A 29 -3.80 20.83 -1.78
N ILE A 30 -3.53 20.44 -0.54
CA ILE A 30 -2.19 20.15 -0.03
C ILE A 30 -2.08 18.67 0.34
N LYS A 31 -0.86 18.12 0.30
CA LYS A 31 -0.53 16.79 0.84
C LYS A 31 0.15 16.96 2.18
N ALA A 32 -0.65 17.08 3.24
CA ALA A 32 -0.15 17.29 4.59
C ALA A 32 0.52 16.01 5.13
N PRO A 33 1.70 16.10 5.78
CA PRO A 33 2.28 14.93 6.44
C PRO A 33 1.37 14.50 7.60
N CYS A 34 1.24 13.19 7.82
CA CYS A 34 0.46 12.62 8.91
C CYS A 34 1.16 11.46 9.65
N ALA A 35 2.23 10.91 9.07
CA ALA A 35 3.13 10.00 9.75
C ALA A 35 4.54 10.19 9.20
N PHE A 36 5.55 10.24 10.06
CA PHE A 36 6.94 10.47 9.69
C PHE A 36 7.74 9.18 9.83
N PHE A 37 8.64 8.92 8.88
CA PHE A 37 9.52 7.76 8.96
C PHE A 37 10.70 8.07 9.88
N GLY A 38 10.92 7.23 10.89
CA GLY A 38 12.15 7.32 11.69
C GLY A 38 13.34 6.80 10.89
N SER A 39 14.28 7.69 10.54
CA SER A 39 15.59 7.29 10.07
C SER A 39 16.54 7.16 11.27
N GLY A 40 16.97 5.93 11.60
CA GLY A 40 18.12 5.71 12.47
C GLY A 40 17.93 6.06 13.95
N VAL A 41 16.77 5.76 14.54
CA VAL A 41 16.59 5.90 16.00
C VAL A 41 17.50 4.90 16.73
N VAL A 42 18.46 5.44 17.49
CA VAL A 42 19.38 4.66 18.33
C VAL A 42 18.56 3.90 19.38
N GLY A 43 18.61 2.57 19.34
CA GLY A 43 17.89 1.68 20.27
C GLY A 43 16.80 0.80 19.64
N VAL A 44 16.38 1.09 18.40
CA VAL A 44 15.53 0.17 17.63
C VAL A 44 16.45 -0.91 17.03
N ARG A 45 16.32 -2.16 17.49
CA ARG A 45 17.06 -3.30 16.95
C ARG A 45 16.81 -3.37 15.44
N SER A 46 17.89 -3.51 14.66
CA SER A 46 18.04 -3.23 13.22
C SER A 46 17.16 -3.99 12.21
N ALA A 47 15.97 -4.47 12.57
CA ALA A 47 15.03 -5.12 11.66
C ALA A 47 13.64 -4.46 11.59
N GLY A 48 13.31 -3.55 12.53
CA GLY A 48 12.00 -2.89 12.58
C GLY A 48 11.96 -1.52 11.91
N ARG A 49 10.82 -1.15 11.31
CA ARG A 49 10.53 0.22 10.83
C ARG A 49 9.57 0.90 11.80
N VAL A 50 9.83 2.17 12.15
CA VAL A 50 8.97 2.94 13.07
C VAL A 50 8.40 4.16 12.36
N LEU A 51 7.09 4.36 12.52
CA LEU A 51 6.39 5.56 12.09
C LEU A 51 6.06 6.43 13.32
N PHE A 52 6.19 7.73 13.16
CA PHE A 52 5.98 8.73 14.20
C PHE A 52 4.84 9.69 13.83
N GLU A 53 4.14 10.23 14.82
CA GLU A 53 3.08 11.23 14.63
C GLU A 53 3.68 12.61 14.34
N ASP A 54 4.84 12.91 14.93
CA ASP A 54 5.56 14.16 14.80
C ASP A 54 6.87 14.03 14.01
N ARG A 55 7.41 15.18 13.60
CA ARG A 55 8.62 15.25 12.77
C ARG A 55 9.88 14.98 13.59
N GLU A 56 9.83 15.29 14.87
CA GLU A 56 10.90 15.22 15.86
C GLU A 56 11.11 13.78 16.38
N ALA A 57 10.31 12.84 15.87
CA ALA A 57 10.32 11.42 16.21
C ALA A 57 10.15 11.15 17.72
N GLN A 58 9.28 11.90 18.38
CA GLN A 58 9.03 11.79 19.83
C GLN A 58 7.83 10.88 20.16
N GLN A 59 6.83 10.83 19.28
CA GLN A 59 5.57 10.12 19.49
C GLN A 59 5.45 9.01 18.46
N VAL A 60 5.59 7.77 18.92
CA VAL A 60 5.45 6.59 18.05
C VAL A 60 3.99 6.44 17.63
N LEU A 61 3.75 6.40 16.32
CA LEU A 61 2.46 6.07 15.74
C LEU A 61 2.27 4.56 15.65
N CYS A 62 3.26 3.86 15.08
CA CYS A 62 3.31 2.41 15.03
C CYS A 62 4.73 1.87 14.77
N VAL A 63 4.96 0.65 15.21
CA VAL A 63 6.19 -0.13 14.99
C VAL A 63 5.86 -1.30 14.07
N ILE A 64 6.70 -1.53 13.06
CA ILE A 64 6.60 -2.63 12.11
C ILE A 64 7.81 -3.53 12.34
N GLU A 65 7.59 -4.76 12.75
CA GLU A 65 8.65 -5.71 13.09
C GLU A 65 8.61 -6.90 12.16
N GLU A 66 9.77 -7.31 11.64
CA GLU A 66 9.89 -8.56 10.89
C GLU A 66 9.92 -9.72 11.88
N ASN A 67 8.86 -10.53 11.87
CA ASN A 67 8.64 -11.63 12.81
C ASN A 67 9.21 -12.96 12.30
N GLY A 68 10.19 -12.90 11.40
CA GLY A 68 10.78 -14.03 10.70
C GLY A 68 10.13 -14.33 9.34
N ALA A 69 10.71 -15.30 8.64
CA ALA A 69 10.21 -15.83 7.39
C ALA A 69 9.84 -17.31 7.56
N GLU A 70 8.65 -17.70 7.12
CA GLU A 70 8.26 -19.10 6.99
C GLU A 70 8.45 -19.50 5.52
N GLY A 71 9.58 -20.14 5.21
CA GLY A 71 10.01 -20.32 3.83
C GLY A 71 10.31 -18.97 3.15
N GLU A 72 9.64 -18.69 2.04
CA GLU A 72 9.76 -17.41 1.31
C GLU A 72 8.70 -16.36 1.71
N GLU A 73 7.76 -16.73 2.59
CA GLU A 73 6.78 -15.80 3.14
C GLU A 73 7.45 -14.87 4.16
N ARG A 74 7.29 -13.55 3.96
CA ARG A 74 7.71 -12.56 4.96
C ARG A 74 6.52 -12.12 5.80
N ARG A 75 6.70 -12.17 7.11
CA ARG A 75 5.68 -11.78 8.08
C ARG A 75 6.13 -10.56 8.87
N HIS A 76 5.29 -9.54 8.91
CA HIS A 76 5.53 -8.30 9.61
C HIS A 76 4.44 -8.07 10.66
N GLY A 77 4.79 -8.06 11.94
CA GLY A 77 3.90 -7.61 13.00
C GLY A 77 3.80 -6.10 13.00
N VAL A 78 2.63 -5.56 13.31
CA VAL A 78 2.40 -4.12 13.45
C VAL A 78 1.81 -3.84 14.82
N ARG A 79 2.50 -3.00 15.59
CA ARG A 79 2.11 -2.58 16.93
C ARG A 79 1.87 -1.07 16.96
N ASP A 80 0.96 -0.61 17.78
CA ASP A 80 0.74 0.83 17.98
C ASP A 80 1.80 1.47 18.90
N GLY A 81 1.68 2.78 19.13
CA GLY A 81 2.54 3.53 20.04
C GLY A 81 2.50 3.09 21.51
N GLN A 82 1.49 2.31 21.91
CA GLN A 82 1.38 1.72 23.25
C GLN A 82 1.93 0.29 23.29
N GLY A 83 2.38 -0.24 22.15
CA GLY A 83 2.89 -1.60 22.01
C GLY A 83 1.82 -2.67 21.83
N GLN A 84 0.55 -2.29 21.66
CA GLN A 84 -0.53 -3.23 21.39
C GLN A 84 -0.47 -3.70 19.92
N ASP A 85 -0.61 -5.01 19.71
CA ASP A 85 -0.72 -5.58 18.36
C ASP A 85 -2.00 -5.06 17.68
N ILE A 86 -1.83 -4.41 16.53
CA ILE A 86 -2.93 -3.92 15.69
C ILE A 86 -3.11 -4.75 14.42
N GLY A 87 -2.12 -5.58 14.07
CA GLY A 87 -2.26 -6.53 12.98
C GLY A 87 -0.95 -7.12 12.48
N VAL A 88 -1.06 -7.91 11.42
CA VAL A 88 0.04 -8.62 10.76
C VAL A 88 -0.08 -8.41 9.26
N ILE A 89 1.04 -8.06 8.62
CA ILE A 89 1.16 -7.97 7.16
C ILE A 89 2.01 -9.14 6.67
N ARG A 90 1.51 -9.84 5.65
CA ARG A 90 2.21 -10.95 5.00
C ARG A 90 2.48 -10.66 3.55
N ARG A 91 3.71 -10.92 3.12
CA ARG A 91 4.09 -10.96 1.71
C ARG A 91 4.21 -12.41 1.29
N ILE A 92 3.19 -12.90 0.59
CA ILE A 92 3.14 -14.28 0.10
C ILE A 92 3.90 -14.36 -1.23
N PRO A 93 4.93 -15.22 -1.34
CA PRO A 93 5.66 -15.43 -2.58
C PRO A 93 4.72 -15.97 -3.66
N PRO A 94 5.01 -15.72 -4.94
CA PRO A 94 4.21 -16.28 -6.01
C PRO A 94 4.36 -17.81 -6.08
N SER A 95 3.25 -18.53 -6.22
CA SER A 95 3.26 -19.99 -6.38
C SER A 95 3.83 -20.46 -7.72
N ARG A 96 4.01 -19.56 -8.68
CA ARG A 96 4.61 -19.80 -10.00
C ARG A 96 5.51 -18.62 -10.38
N ARG A 97 6.63 -18.90 -11.04
CA ARG A 97 7.65 -17.89 -11.43
C ARG A 97 7.10 -16.69 -12.22
N LEU A 98 5.99 -16.86 -12.93
CA LEU A 98 5.35 -15.81 -13.75
C LEU A 98 4.31 -15.00 -12.97
N LEU A 99 3.93 -15.41 -11.77
CA LEU A 99 3.01 -14.68 -10.90
C LEU A 99 3.79 -13.70 -10.01
N ARG A 100 3.15 -12.59 -9.65
CA ARG A 100 3.70 -11.66 -8.66
C ARG A 100 3.30 -12.07 -7.24
N HIS A 101 4.11 -11.67 -6.28
CA HIS A 101 3.77 -11.82 -4.86
C HIS A 101 2.43 -11.14 -4.53
N THR A 102 1.77 -11.65 -3.50
CA THR A 102 0.51 -11.09 -2.99
C THR A 102 0.69 -10.61 -1.56
N TRP A 103 -0.06 -9.59 -1.20
CA TRP A 103 -0.06 -9.04 0.15
C TRP A 103 -1.32 -9.50 0.88
N ARG A 104 -1.17 -9.80 2.16
CA ARG A 104 -2.30 -10.06 3.07
C ARG A 104 -2.16 -9.24 4.34
N ILE A 105 -3.28 -8.81 4.89
CA ILE A 105 -3.35 -8.09 6.17
C ILE A 105 -4.34 -8.82 7.06
N GLN A 106 -3.93 -9.09 8.28
CA GLN A 106 -4.77 -9.60 9.34
C GLN A 106 -4.86 -8.53 10.44
N GLN A 107 -6.07 -8.12 10.79
CA GLN A 107 -6.37 -7.24 11.91
C GLN A 107 -7.17 -8.05 12.95
N PRO A 108 -6.96 -7.87 14.26
CA PRO A 108 -7.77 -8.52 15.29
C PRO A 108 -9.27 -8.28 15.05
N ASP A 109 -10.07 -9.32 15.28
CA ASP A 109 -11.54 -9.31 15.18
C ASP A 109 -12.11 -8.88 13.81
N GLN A 110 -11.30 -8.87 12.75
CA GLN A 110 -11.72 -8.52 11.40
C GLN A 110 -11.36 -9.60 10.39
N PRO A 111 -12.10 -9.71 9.27
CA PRO A 111 -11.75 -10.63 8.19
C PRO A 111 -10.36 -10.33 7.60
N GLU A 112 -9.68 -11.38 7.12
CA GLU A 112 -8.42 -11.22 6.38
C GLU A 112 -8.62 -10.36 5.12
N ILE A 113 -7.71 -9.43 4.91
CA ILE A 113 -7.65 -8.58 3.72
C ILE A 113 -6.61 -9.15 2.77
N VAL A 114 -7.00 -9.39 1.51
CA VAL A 114 -6.12 -9.90 0.46
C VAL A 114 -5.95 -8.87 -0.64
N GLY A 115 -4.69 -8.53 -0.95
CA GLY A 115 -4.31 -7.69 -2.09
C GLY A 115 -4.38 -8.48 -3.40
N ARG A 116 -5.32 -8.12 -4.27
CA ARG A 116 -5.52 -8.71 -5.59
C ARG A 116 -5.20 -7.70 -6.68
N ASN A 117 -4.63 -8.16 -7.79
CA ASN A 117 -4.52 -7.31 -8.97
C ASN A 117 -5.94 -6.97 -9.46
N LYS A 118 -6.15 -5.73 -9.95
CA LYS A 118 -7.46 -5.23 -10.40
C LYS A 118 -8.20 -6.18 -11.35
N TRP A 119 -7.46 -6.91 -12.20
CA TRP A 119 -8.01 -7.85 -13.18
C TRP A 119 -8.38 -9.23 -12.59
N ALA A 120 -7.76 -9.62 -11.47
CA ALA A 120 -8.07 -10.87 -10.77
C ALA A 120 -9.29 -10.75 -9.82
N ALA A 121 -9.82 -9.54 -9.65
CA ALA A 121 -10.96 -9.24 -8.78
C ALA A 121 -12.27 -8.98 -9.55
N ILE A 122 -12.27 -9.09 -10.88
CA ILE A 122 -13.49 -8.96 -11.68
C ILE A 122 -14.24 -10.31 -11.64
N PRO A 123 -15.52 -10.35 -11.22
CA PRO A 123 -16.32 -11.55 -11.30
C PRO A 123 -16.38 -12.08 -12.74
N PRO A 124 -16.36 -13.40 -12.98
CA PRO A 124 -16.46 -13.97 -14.34
C PRO A 124 -17.67 -13.45 -15.12
N LYS A 125 -18.76 -13.12 -14.41
CA LYS A 125 -20.02 -12.62 -14.95
C LYS A 125 -19.89 -11.20 -15.54
N ASP A 126 -19.03 -10.36 -14.97
CA ASP A 126 -18.78 -8.99 -15.45
C ASP A 126 -17.67 -8.93 -16.52
N ALA A 127 -16.81 -9.94 -16.57
CA ALA A 127 -15.82 -10.10 -17.64
C ALA A 127 -16.51 -10.33 -19.01
N ALA A 128 -17.58 -11.12 -19.04
CA ALA A 128 -18.36 -11.38 -20.25
C ALA A 128 -19.05 -10.12 -20.80
N ALA A 129 -19.55 -9.25 -19.92
CA ALA A 129 -20.22 -7.99 -20.32
C ALA A 129 -19.26 -6.99 -21.00
N ARG A 130 -17.95 -7.03 -20.67
CA ARG A 130 -16.94 -6.22 -21.38
C ARG A 130 -16.34 -6.89 -22.62
N ALA A 131 -16.38 -8.21 -22.71
CA ALA A 131 -15.91 -8.96 -23.89
C ALA A 131 -16.82 -8.73 -25.12
N ALA A 132 -18.12 -8.53 -24.91
CA ALA A 132 -19.07 -8.28 -26.00
C ALA A 132 -18.89 -6.90 -26.69
N GLY A 133 -18.12 -5.99 -26.10
CA GLY A 133 -18.02 -4.60 -26.58
C GLY A 133 -16.84 -4.27 -27.49
N LYS A 134 -15.79 -5.10 -27.58
CA LYS A 134 -14.63 -4.83 -28.43
C LYS A 134 -13.98 -6.10 -28.94
N PHE A 135 -14.40 -6.53 -30.12
CA PHE A 135 -13.54 -7.26 -31.05
C PHE A 135 -12.38 -6.36 -31.48
N LEU A 136 -11.28 -6.40 -30.72
CA LEU A 136 -9.94 -6.17 -31.26
C LEU A 136 -9.07 -7.30 -30.69
N GLY A 137 -8.75 -8.24 -31.58
CA GLY A 137 -8.03 -9.46 -31.25
C GLY A 137 -6.63 -9.22 -30.68
N GLY A 138 -6.13 -10.22 -29.98
CA GLY A 138 -4.69 -10.44 -29.83
C GLY A 138 -3.99 -9.92 -28.56
N LEU A 139 -4.70 -9.56 -27.49
CA LEU A 139 -4.08 -9.02 -26.26
C LEU A 139 -4.57 -9.68 -24.95
N VAL A 140 -4.95 -10.96 -24.99
CA VAL A 140 -5.41 -11.67 -23.78
C VAL A 140 -4.27 -12.43 -23.09
N GLU A 141 -3.16 -12.71 -23.77
CA GLU A 141 -2.07 -13.53 -23.22
C GLU A 141 -0.86 -12.72 -22.72
N SER A 142 -0.59 -11.56 -23.31
CA SER A 142 0.55 -10.68 -22.96
C SER A 142 0.36 -9.84 -21.69
N ALA A 143 -0.85 -9.82 -21.11
CA ALA A 143 -1.10 -9.21 -19.80
C ALA A 143 -1.04 -10.22 -18.63
N LEU A 144 -1.09 -11.52 -18.94
CA LEU A 144 -0.87 -12.60 -17.98
C LEU A 144 0.61 -12.98 -17.87
N PHE A 145 1.36 -12.77 -18.96
CA PHE A 145 2.81 -12.87 -19.00
C PHE A 145 3.36 -11.52 -19.45
N GLY A 146 3.56 -10.61 -18.51
CA GLY A 146 4.20 -9.32 -18.79
C GLY A 146 5.61 -9.56 -19.32
N GLY A 147 5.75 -9.56 -20.64
CA GLY A 147 7.02 -9.45 -21.33
C GLY A 147 7.63 -8.09 -21.01
N ASP A 148 8.92 -8.11 -20.66
CA ASP A 148 9.77 -6.94 -20.72
C ASP A 148 9.72 -6.38 -22.15
N ASP A 149 9.12 -5.20 -22.32
CA ASP A 149 9.64 -4.22 -23.26
C ASP A 149 9.16 -2.79 -22.94
N ASP A 150 10.11 -1.87 -23.03
CA ASP A 150 10.03 -0.40 -23.06
C ASP A 150 9.62 0.38 -21.78
N GLY A 151 10.62 0.63 -20.92
CA GLY A 151 10.95 1.95 -20.35
C GLY A 151 10.00 2.66 -19.36
N GLN A 152 8.75 2.24 -19.19
CA GLN A 152 7.79 2.88 -18.28
C GLN A 152 7.24 1.84 -17.29
N VAL A 153 7.84 1.78 -16.10
CA VAL A 153 7.31 0.98 -14.98
C VAL A 153 5.95 1.55 -14.58
N ARG A 154 4.86 0.98 -15.11
CA ARG A 154 3.50 1.37 -14.72
C ARG A 154 3.25 0.94 -13.28
N ASP A 155 2.80 1.88 -12.45
CA ASP A 155 2.44 1.61 -11.06
C ASP A 155 1.36 0.53 -10.96
N ARG A 156 1.65 -0.50 -10.16
CA ARG A 156 0.73 -1.62 -9.93
C ARG A 156 -0.49 -1.12 -9.17
N THR A 157 -1.68 -1.44 -9.68
CA THR A 157 -2.95 -1.23 -8.97
C THR A 157 -3.38 -2.49 -8.23
N LEU A 158 -3.55 -2.39 -6.91
CA LEU A 158 -4.08 -3.45 -6.06
C LEU A 158 -5.46 -3.07 -5.51
N LEU A 159 -6.37 -4.03 -5.57
CA LEU A 159 -7.64 -4.02 -4.84
C LEU A 159 -7.48 -4.89 -3.61
N TRP A 160 -7.78 -4.32 -2.45
CA TRP A 160 -7.67 -5.00 -1.17
C TRP A 160 -9.07 -5.42 -0.73
N MET A 161 -9.26 -6.73 -0.60
CA MET A 161 -10.57 -7.35 -0.40
C MET A 161 -10.65 -8.06 0.95
N ALA A 162 -11.70 -7.79 1.72
CA ALA A 162 -12.09 -8.56 2.90
C ALA A 162 -13.35 -9.38 2.53
N GLY A 163 -13.17 -10.65 2.18
CA GLY A 163 -14.23 -11.43 1.53
C GLY A 163 -14.64 -10.79 0.20
N GLU A 164 -15.89 -10.31 0.11
CA GLU A 164 -16.44 -9.60 -1.06
C GLU A 164 -16.37 -8.07 -0.95
N GLU A 165 -16.02 -7.53 0.22
CA GLU A 165 -15.93 -6.10 0.44
C GLU A 165 -14.58 -5.54 -0.04
N GLN A 166 -14.60 -4.50 -0.87
CA GLN A 166 -13.39 -3.76 -1.19
C GLN A 166 -13.10 -2.72 -0.10
N VAL A 167 -12.11 -3.02 0.75
CA VAL A 167 -11.78 -2.21 1.93
C VAL A 167 -10.71 -1.15 1.69
N MET A 168 -9.87 -1.35 0.67
CA MET A 168 -8.78 -0.44 0.31
C MET A 168 -8.41 -0.59 -1.17
N GLN A 169 -7.80 0.43 -1.74
CA GLN A 169 -7.17 0.42 -3.06
C GLN A 169 -5.79 1.04 -2.95
N SER A 170 -4.81 0.51 -3.69
CA SER A 170 -3.53 1.18 -3.87
C SER A 170 -3.09 1.24 -5.33
N VAL A 171 -2.39 2.31 -5.69
CA VAL A 171 -1.75 2.53 -6.99
C VAL A 171 -0.34 3.03 -6.71
N GLY A 172 0.66 2.15 -6.89
CA GLY A 172 2.04 2.47 -6.51
C GLY A 172 2.14 2.80 -5.01
N GLN A 173 2.41 4.06 -4.67
CA GLN A 173 2.51 4.56 -3.30
C GLN A 173 1.24 5.28 -2.79
N ASP A 174 0.23 5.44 -3.64
CA ASP A 174 -1.03 6.08 -3.26
C ASP A 174 -2.03 5.04 -2.73
N PHE A 175 -2.61 5.31 -1.56
CA PHE A 175 -3.58 4.43 -0.90
C PHE A 175 -4.89 5.16 -0.65
N GLN A 176 -6.01 4.47 -0.89
CA GLN A 176 -7.35 4.91 -0.57
C GLN A 176 -8.05 3.86 0.29
N ILE A 177 -8.23 4.18 1.57
CA ILE A 177 -9.00 3.37 2.52
C ILE A 177 -10.50 3.65 2.29
N LYS A 178 -11.29 2.59 2.22
CA LYS A 178 -12.76 2.64 2.01
C LYS A 178 -13.52 2.18 3.25
N ALA A 179 -13.01 1.17 3.95
CA ALA A 179 -13.63 0.64 5.16
C ALA A 179 -13.27 1.49 6.38
N GLY A 180 -14.27 1.91 7.15
CA GLY A 180 -14.06 2.67 8.39
C GLY A 180 -13.47 1.85 9.54
N TRP A 181 -13.58 0.52 9.47
CA TRP A 181 -13.05 -0.41 10.47
C TRP A 181 -11.57 -0.74 10.26
N LEU A 182 -11.01 -0.48 9.07
CA LEU A 182 -9.61 -0.75 8.77
C LEU A 182 -8.72 0.26 9.48
N ASP A 183 -7.83 -0.21 10.34
CA ASP A 183 -6.83 0.64 10.98
C ASP A 183 -5.88 1.21 9.91
N ARG A 184 -5.91 2.54 9.75
CA ARG A 184 -5.09 3.24 8.76
C ARG A 184 -3.59 2.99 8.92
N ARG A 185 -3.12 2.66 10.13
CA ARG A 185 -1.71 2.37 10.41
C ARG A 185 -1.26 1.10 9.68
N LEU A 186 -2.17 0.16 9.41
CA LEU A 186 -1.87 -1.02 8.59
C LEU A 186 -1.64 -0.64 7.12
N ALA A 187 -2.41 0.31 6.58
CA ALA A 187 -2.15 0.84 5.23
C ALA A 187 -0.80 1.57 5.15
N PHE A 188 -0.47 2.35 6.19
CA PHE A 188 0.83 3.02 6.29
C PHE A 188 1.99 2.02 6.34
N ALA A 189 1.80 0.92 7.07
CA ALA A 189 2.79 -0.14 7.14
C ALA A 189 3.00 -0.86 5.80
N VAL A 190 1.94 -1.13 5.03
CA VAL A 190 2.08 -1.66 3.66
C VAL A 190 2.85 -0.68 2.77
N ALA A 191 2.49 0.61 2.80
CA ALA A 191 3.19 1.64 2.04
C ALA A 191 4.68 1.73 2.43
N ALA A 192 4.95 1.63 3.75
CA ALA A 192 6.30 1.63 4.29
C ALA A 192 7.11 0.43 3.79
N LEU A 193 6.53 -0.78 3.77
CA LEU A 193 7.18 -2.02 3.32
C LEU A 193 7.54 -1.96 1.83
N GLY A 194 6.62 -1.48 1.01
CA GLY A 194 6.79 -1.28 -0.43
C GLY A 194 6.66 -2.57 -1.25
N ASP A 195 6.16 -2.44 -2.49
CA ASP A 195 5.97 -3.55 -3.45
C ASP A 195 7.25 -3.87 -4.25
N ARG A 196 8.41 -3.90 -3.58
CA ARG A 196 9.72 -4.18 -4.21
C ARG A 196 10.06 -5.67 -4.24
#